data_AF-A0A840WNS0-F1
#
_entry.id   AF-A0A840WNS0-F1
#
_cell.length_a   1.000
_cell.length_b   1.000
_cell.length_c   1.000
_cell.angle_alpha   90.00
_cell.angle_beta   90.00
_cell.angle_gamma   90.00
#
_symmetry.space_group_name_H-M   'P 1'
#
loop_
_entity.id
_entity.type
_entity.pdbx_description
1 polymer ?
#
loop_
_entity_poly.entity_id
_entity_poly.type
_entity_poly.pdbx_seq_one_letter_code
_entity_poly.pdbx_strand_id
1 'polypeptide(L)'
;MAGATPCGENTALKARVAALAEVLKTEAHTLGDHGLDDQEFYNSGLFRGAIEQIRGEFVASMTPKREYVSHVLNHMVDEGFIQDWLSAGAANRHDYSVTLNDGRTAAIELKGCLDGNNTNIFTRPPHADEFIIWSVCTNPSADPAKNVWSGIHTRLSAEMIDRDQRIDGLVVWDYVCGTVGRPCPKLVAAPDRLIELGPYRLPPPCVYMFPSSVPAPRNNAAPHPQRIGNVGILDAMHRCFGGRDEEVHSVFFEARYDGADLQRKTRIERNGALMRESGFTSIKRD
;
A
#
# COMPACT_ATOMS: atom_id res chain seq x y z
N MET A 1 -6.24 -21.88 -0.82
CA MET A 1 -5.23 -21.27 0.08
C MET A 1 -5.67 -19.85 0.38
N ALA A 2 -5.52 -19.39 1.62
CA ALA A 2 -5.70 -17.99 1.93
C ALA A 2 -4.72 -17.13 1.10
N GLY A 3 -5.13 -15.94 0.68
CA GLY A 3 -4.27 -15.01 -0.06
C GLY A 3 -3.15 -14.44 0.83
N ALA A 4 -2.30 -13.57 0.28
CA ALA A 4 -1.34 -12.82 1.11
C ALA A 4 -2.01 -11.75 1.99
N THR A 5 -3.27 -11.43 1.71
CA THR A 5 -4.12 -10.50 2.46
C THR A 5 -5.55 -11.06 2.46
N PRO A 6 -6.39 -10.75 3.47
CA PRO A 6 -7.82 -11.07 3.43
C PRO A 6 -8.59 -10.26 2.37
N CYS A 7 -8.02 -9.16 1.85
CA CYS A 7 -8.66 -8.34 0.82
C CYS A 7 -8.70 -9.08 -0.53
N GLY A 8 -9.84 -9.00 -1.21
CA GLY A 8 -10.04 -9.59 -2.54
C GLY A 8 -10.37 -8.55 -3.60
N GLU A 9 -10.31 -8.96 -4.87
CA GLU A 9 -10.82 -8.19 -6.01
C GLU A 9 -12.35 -8.06 -5.92
N ASN A 10 -12.90 -6.88 -6.26
CA ASN A 10 -14.34 -6.71 -6.38
C ASN A 10 -14.81 -6.93 -7.82
N THR A 11 -15.11 -8.17 -8.18
CA THR A 11 -15.60 -8.53 -9.52
C THR A 11 -16.94 -7.85 -9.87
N ALA A 12 -17.77 -7.53 -8.87
CA ALA A 12 -19.04 -6.82 -9.07
C ALA A 12 -18.85 -5.34 -9.46
N LEU A 13 -17.68 -4.75 -9.15
CA LEU A 13 -17.37 -3.38 -9.53
C LEU A 13 -17.40 -3.20 -11.05
N LYS A 14 -16.88 -4.18 -11.80
CA LYS A 14 -16.84 -4.12 -13.27
C LYS A 14 -18.23 -3.95 -13.88
N ALA A 15 -19.22 -4.67 -13.34
CA ALA A 15 -20.61 -4.54 -13.78
C ALA A 15 -21.20 -3.16 -13.44
N ARG A 16 -20.91 -2.63 -12.25
CA ARG A 16 -21.36 -1.28 -11.84
C ARG A 16 -20.74 -0.18 -12.69
N VAL A 17 -19.43 -0.29 -13.00
CA VAL A 17 -18.73 0.63 -13.88
C VAL A 17 -19.33 0.59 -15.29
N ALA A 18 -19.62 -0.60 -15.82
CA ALA A 18 -20.26 -0.75 -17.13
C ALA A 18 -21.65 -0.11 -17.16
N ALA A 19 -22.46 -0.33 -16.11
CA ALA A 19 -23.79 0.28 -16.00
C ALA A 19 -23.73 1.81 -15.90
N LEU A 20 -22.83 2.36 -15.07
CA LEU A 20 -22.65 3.80 -14.95
C LEU A 20 -22.11 4.42 -16.25
N ALA A 21 -21.18 3.74 -16.92
CA ALA A 21 -20.67 4.19 -18.20
C ALA A 21 -21.78 4.26 -19.26
N GLU A 22 -22.74 3.34 -19.24
CA GLU A 22 -23.87 3.39 -20.16
C GLU A 22 -24.80 4.56 -19.86
N VAL A 23 -25.15 4.79 -18.59
CA VAL A 23 -25.92 5.98 -18.16
C VAL A 23 -25.22 7.27 -18.60
N LEU A 24 -23.90 7.37 -18.40
CA LEU A 24 -23.15 8.56 -18.83
C LEU A 24 -23.17 8.75 -20.35
N LYS A 25 -23.16 7.68 -21.16
CA LYS A 25 -23.26 7.83 -22.62
C LYS A 25 -24.63 8.32 -23.08
N THR A 26 -25.69 8.05 -22.30
CA THR A 26 -27.06 8.37 -22.69
C THR A 26 -27.56 9.66 -22.05
N GLU A 27 -27.13 9.97 -20.83
CA GLU A 27 -27.69 11.06 -20.02
C GLU A 27 -26.69 12.17 -19.68
N ALA A 28 -25.41 12.09 -20.08
CA ALA A 28 -24.43 13.12 -19.69
C ALA A 28 -24.74 14.52 -20.23
N HIS A 29 -25.50 14.65 -21.32
CA HIS A 29 -25.97 15.95 -21.83
C HIS A 29 -26.92 16.69 -20.86
N THR A 30 -27.37 16.03 -19.80
CA THR A 30 -28.21 16.64 -18.75
C THR A 30 -27.38 17.20 -17.59
N LEU A 31 -26.07 17.01 -17.61
CA LEU A 31 -25.18 17.31 -16.48
C LEU A 31 -24.38 18.60 -16.72
N GLY A 32 -24.53 19.56 -15.80
CA GLY A 32 -23.81 20.82 -15.82
C GLY A 32 -24.44 21.87 -16.75
N ASP A 33 -23.75 23.01 -16.89
CA ASP A 33 -24.19 24.11 -17.75
C ASP A 33 -23.18 24.28 -18.90
N HIS A 34 -23.39 23.53 -19.97
CA HIS A 34 -22.55 23.54 -21.18
C HIS A 34 -23.17 24.32 -22.35
N GLY A 35 -24.43 24.74 -22.24
CA GLY A 35 -25.12 25.55 -23.26
C GLY A 35 -25.34 24.86 -24.61
N LEU A 36 -25.23 23.53 -24.67
CA LEU A 36 -25.42 22.74 -25.89
C LEU A 36 -26.72 21.94 -25.81
N ASP A 37 -27.35 21.71 -26.96
CA ASP A 37 -28.40 20.70 -27.07
C ASP A 37 -27.82 19.27 -27.08
N ASP A 38 -28.69 18.27 -26.98
CA ASP A 38 -28.32 16.84 -26.90
C ASP A 38 -27.48 16.40 -28.11
N GLN A 39 -27.90 16.80 -29.31
CA GLN A 39 -27.23 16.42 -30.56
C GLN A 39 -25.83 17.04 -30.64
N GLU A 40 -25.70 18.32 -30.29
CA GLU A 40 -24.42 19.01 -30.31
C GLU A 40 -23.49 18.51 -29.20
N PHE A 41 -24.00 18.20 -28.01
CA PHE A 41 -23.22 17.65 -26.90
C PHE A 41 -22.47 16.37 -27.27
N TYR A 42 -23.17 15.41 -27.91
CA TYR A 42 -22.55 14.12 -28.26
C TYR A 42 -21.72 14.17 -29.55
N ASN A 43 -22.02 15.05 -30.50
CA ASN A 43 -21.31 15.11 -31.79
C ASN A 43 -20.13 16.09 -31.82
N SER A 44 -20.12 17.12 -30.97
CA SER A 44 -19.05 18.13 -30.92
C SER A 44 -17.70 17.58 -30.43
N GLY A 45 -17.71 16.41 -29.81
CA GLY A 45 -16.53 15.84 -29.16
C GLY A 45 -16.27 16.37 -27.74
N LEU A 46 -17.10 17.30 -27.22
CA LEU A 46 -16.98 17.83 -25.86
C LEU A 46 -16.99 16.71 -24.81
N PHE A 47 -17.99 15.83 -24.86
CA PHE A 47 -18.11 14.72 -23.90
C PHE A 47 -16.89 13.79 -23.93
N ARG A 48 -16.46 13.40 -25.14
CA ARG A 48 -15.26 12.56 -25.30
C ARG A 48 -14.00 13.26 -24.78
N GLY A 49 -13.84 14.55 -25.09
CA GLY A 49 -12.73 15.37 -24.60
C GLY A 49 -12.68 15.43 -23.08
N ALA A 50 -13.84 15.63 -22.43
CA ALA A 50 -13.95 15.66 -20.97
C ALA A 50 -13.57 14.32 -20.32
N ILE A 51 -14.07 13.19 -20.85
CA ILE A 51 -13.71 11.85 -20.34
C ILE A 51 -12.20 11.59 -20.47
N GLU A 52 -11.62 11.95 -21.61
CA GLU A 52 -10.18 11.76 -21.85
C GLU A 52 -9.32 12.67 -20.95
N GLN A 53 -9.75 13.92 -20.70
CA GLN A 53 -9.10 14.82 -19.76
C GLN A 53 -9.14 14.26 -18.33
N ILE A 54 -10.31 13.88 -17.83
CA ILE A 54 -10.48 13.29 -16.49
C ILE A 54 -9.60 12.05 -16.34
N ARG A 55 -9.57 11.17 -17.37
CA ARG A 55 -8.68 10.00 -17.37
C ARG A 55 -7.21 10.41 -17.28
N GLY A 56 -6.81 11.44 -18.04
CA GLY A 56 -5.45 11.99 -18.00
C GLY A 56 -5.06 12.50 -16.62
N GLU A 57 -5.95 13.24 -15.96
CA GLU A 57 -5.76 13.77 -14.60
C GLU A 57 -5.58 12.65 -13.57
N PHE A 58 -6.38 11.58 -13.64
CA PHE A 58 -6.23 10.41 -12.75
C PHE A 58 -4.92 9.64 -12.95
N VAL A 59 -4.43 9.56 -14.18
CA VAL A 59 -3.20 8.82 -14.50
C VAL A 59 -1.94 9.62 -14.14
N ALA A 60 -1.96 10.93 -14.34
CA ALA A 60 -0.76 11.77 -14.22
C ALA A 60 -0.50 12.30 -12.79
N SER A 61 -1.50 12.30 -11.92
CA SER A 61 -1.40 13.06 -10.67
C SER A 61 -0.93 12.21 -9.48
N MET A 62 0.25 12.53 -8.94
CA MET A 62 0.68 12.10 -7.61
C MET A 62 0.03 12.93 -6.49
N THR A 63 -0.60 14.07 -6.84
CA THR A 63 -1.15 15.02 -5.88
C THR A 63 -2.17 14.37 -4.93
N PRO A 64 -3.19 13.61 -5.40
CA PRO A 64 -4.16 12.99 -4.49
C PRO A 64 -3.54 11.99 -3.52
N LYS A 65 -2.48 11.29 -3.94
CA LYS A 65 -1.76 10.34 -3.07
C LYS A 65 -0.97 11.07 -2.00
N ARG A 66 -0.32 12.18 -2.37
CA ARG A 66 0.42 13.02 -1.42
C ARG A 66 -0.51 13.70 -0.44
N GLU A 67 -1.63 14.25 -0.90
CA GLU A 67 -2.68 14.84 -0.05
C GLU A 67 -3.22 13.81 0.94
N TYR A 68 -3.53 12.61 0.48
CA TYR A 68 -3.95 11.50 1.35
C TYR A 68 -2.94 11.21 2.45
N VAL A 69 -1.65 11.05 2.10
CA VAL A 69 -0.61 10.78 3.09
C VAL A 69 -0.42 11.95 4.05
N SER A 70 -0.44 13.19 3.55
CA SER A 70 -0.38 14.38 4.41
C SER A 70 -1.55 14.42 5.40
N HIS A 71 -2.77 14.10 4.97
CA HIS A 71 -3.93 14.03 5.86
C HIS A 71 -3.72 12.99 6.97
N VAL A 72 -3.24 11.79 6.61
CA VAL A 72 -2.95 10.73 7.60
C VAL A 72 -1.90 11.19 8.61
N LEU A 73 -0.77 11.71 8.14
CA LEU A 73 0.34 12.09 9.01
C LEU A 73 -0.01 13.31 9.87
N ASN A 74 -0.72 14.30 9.32
CA ASN A 74 -1.23 15.43 10.11
C ASN A 74 -2.15 14.95 11.23
N HIS A 75 -3.09 14.05 10.93
CA HIS A 75 -3.96 13.51 11.97
C HIS A 75 -3.17 12.75 13.05
N MET A 76 -2.14 11.99 12.68
CA MET A 76 -1.28 11.33 13.67
C MET A 76 -0.49 12.32 14.54
N VAL A 77 -0.12 13.49 14.01
CA VAL A 77 0.47 14.59 14.80
C VAL A 77 -0.59 15.20 15.73
N ASP A 78 -1.76 15.54 15.20
CA ASP A 78 -2.86 16.16 15.95
C ASP A 78 -3.32 15.29 17.12
N GLU A 79 -3.38 13.97 16.93
CA GLU A 79 -3.73 12.97 17.94
C GLU A 79 -2.53 12.55 18.82
N GLY A 80 -1.34 13.12 18.59
CA GLY A 80 -0.15 12.91 19.42
C GLY A 80 0.50 11.53 19.30
N PHE A 81 0.24 10.77 18.22
CA PHE A 81 0.86 9.47 17.95
C PHE A 81 2.27 9.58 17.36
N ILE A 82 2.59 10.70 16.71
CA ILE A 82 3.93 11.08 16.25
C ILE A 82 4.18 12.55 16.58
N GLN A 83 5.44 12.96 16.58
CA GLN A 83 5.81 14.32 16.96
C GLN A 83 5.65 15.31 15.79
N ASP A 84 6.19 14.96 14.63
CA ASP A 84 6.16 15.79 13.43
C ASP A 84 6.49 14.95 12.18
N TRP A 85 6.26 15.48 10.99
CA TRP A 85 6.69 14.87 9.74
C TRP A 85 7.04 15.93 8.68
N LEU A 86 7.90 15.53 7.74
CA LEU A 86 8.27 16.36 6.60
C LEU A 86 8.22 15.56 5.29
N SER A 87 7.83 16.24 4.21
CA SER A 87 7.94 15.71 2.86
C SER A 87 9.39 15.80 2.40
N ALA A 88 10.01 14.64 2.17
CA ALA A 88 11.33 14.55 1.60
C ALA A 88 11.18 14.75 0.09
N GLY A 89 11.43 15.98 -0.38
CA GLY A 89 11.23 16.35 -1.79
C GLY A 89 11.87 15.39 -2.80
N ALA A 90 11.49 15.51 -4.08
CA ALA A 90 11.72 14.52 -5.15
C ALA A 90 13.19 14.09 -5.42
N ALA A 91 14.19 14.75 -4.82
CA ALA A 91 15.61 14.38 -4.92
C ALA A 91 16.04 13.30 -3.92
N ASN A 92 15.21 13.00 -2.90
CA ASN A 92 15.49 11.99 -1.89
C ASN A 92 14.94 10.62 -2.31
N ARG A 93 15.57 9.54 -1.85
CA ARG A 93 15.16 8.13 -2.12
C ARG A 93 14.08 7.60 -1.15
N HIS A 94 13.41 8.51 -0.47
CA HIS A 94 12.25 8.31 0.41
C HIS A 94 11.33 9.52 0.21
N ASP A 95 10.02 9.33 0.38
CA ASP A 95 9.03 10.39 0.18
C ASP A 95 8.76 11.21 1.46
N TYR A 96 8.87 10.59 2.64
CA TYR A 96 8.56 11.24 3.91
C TYR A 96 9.53 10.82 5.02
N SER A 97 9.80 11.75 5.93
CA SER A 97 10.51 11.51 7.18
C SER A 97 9.61 11.91 8.33
N VAL A 98 9.50 11.04 9.34
CA VAL A 98 8.63 11.20 10.51
C VAL A 98 9.49 11.16 11.77
N THR A 99 9.31 12.15 12.63
CA THR A 99 9.89 12.16 13.97
C THR A 99 8.93 11.49 14.94
N LEU A 100 9.36 10.39 15.53
CA LEU A 100 8.61 9.65 16.54
C LEU A 100 8.72 10.34 17.91
N ASN A 101 7.75 10.08 18.80
CA ASN A 101 7.71 10.69 20.14
C ASN A 101 8.90 10.33 21.04
N ASP A 102 9.66 9.29 20.70
CA ASP A 102 10.90 8.90 21.38
C ASP A 102 12.17 9.51 20.74
N GLY A 103 12.00 10.41 19.77
CA GLY A 103 13.07 11.09 19.05
C GLY A 103 13.68 10.30 17.88
N ARG A 104 13.28 9.05 17.66
CA ARG A 104 13.72 8.27 16.49
C ARG A 104 13.11 8.82 15.20
N THR A 105 13.80 8.58 14.09
CA THR A 105 13.38 8.99 12.75
C THR A 105 12.92 7.79 11.92
N ALA A 106 11.68 7.82 11.44
CA ALA A 106 11.15 6.85 10.50
C ALA A 106 11.07 7.43 9.09
N ALA A 107 11.67 6.77 8.12
CA ALA A 107 11.54 7.09 6.70
C ALA A 107 10.47 6.22 6.04
N ILE A 108 9.65 6.84 5.20
CA ILE A 108 8.56 6.20 4.46
C ILE A 108 8.80 6.38 2.96
N GLU A 109 8.76 5.29 2.22
CA GLU A 109 8.74 5.28 0.76
C GLU A 109 7.38 4.82 0.26
N LEU A 110 6.71 5.63 -0.56
CA LEU A 110 5.43 5.26 -1.16
C LEU A 110 5.65 4.35 -2.36
N LYS A 111 4.82 3.33 -2.44
CA LYS A 111 4.70 2.49 -3.64
C LYS A 111 3.25 2.45 -4.09
N GLY A 112 3.07 2.17 -5.39
CA GLY A 112 1.73 1.93 -5.94
C GLY A 112 1.21 0.56 -5.55
N CYS A 113 0.68 -0.16 -6.53
CA CYS A 113 0.06 -1.47 -6.36
C CYS A 113 1.03 -2.64 -6.17
N LEU A 114 2.31 -2.40 -5.85
CA LEU A 114 3.33 -3.43 -5.56
C LEU A 114 3.59 -4.48 -6.68
N ASP A 115 3.04 -4.26 -7.87
CA ASP A 115 3.11 -5.12 -9.05
C ASP A 115 4.05 -4.56 -10.14
N GLY A 116 4.49 -3.31 -10.02
CA GLY A 116 5.43 -2.68 -10.94
C GLY A 116 6.90 -2.79 -10.52
N ASN A 117 7.81 -2.59 -11.48
CA ASN A 117 9.26 -2.55 -11.25
C ASN A 117 9.69 -1.39 -10.32
N ASN A 118 8.88 -0.34 -10.21
CA ASN A 118 9.12 0.76 -9.25
C ASN A 118 9.19 0.29 -7.79
N THR A 119 8.65 -0.89 -7.48
CA THR A 119 8.67 -1.50 -6.15
C THR A 119 10.06 -2.06 -5.82
N ASN A 120 10.94 -2.24 -6.81
CA ASN A 120 12.34 -2.66 -6.61
C ASN A 120 13.28 -1.48 -6.30
N ILE A 121 12.80 -0.25 -6.46
CA ILE A 121 13.62 0.95 -6.37
C ILE A 121 13.34 1.60 -5.03
N PHE A 122 14.16 1.33 -4.04
CA PHE A 122 14.11 2.00 -2.75
C PHE A 122 15.53 2.08 -2.18
N THR A 123 15.75 2.97 -1.22
CA THR A 123 17.01 2.99 -0.47
C THR A 123 16.74 3.52 0.92
N ARG A 124 17.05 2.71 1.93
CA ARG A 124 16.98 3.13 3.32
C ARG A 124 17.92 4.32 3.54
N PRO A 125 17.42 5.48 4.02
CA PRO A 125 18.27 6.61 4.35
C PRO A 125 19.22 6.28 5.51
N PRO A 126 20.50 6.72 5.49
CA PRO A 126 21.45 6.41 6.55
C PRO A 126 21.08 6.92 7.94
N HIS A 127 20.28 8.00 8.00
CA HIS A 127 19.83 8.63 9.25
C HIS A 127 18.50 8.06 9.76
N ALA A 128 17.89 7.10 9.07
CA ALA A 128 16.59 6.55 9.44
C ALA A 128 16.75 5.35 10.40
N ASP A 129 16.17 5.48 11.59
CA ASP A 129 16.05 4.40 12.59
C ASP A 129 15.05 3.33 12.12
N GLU A 130 14.04 3.74 11.36
CA GLU A 130 13.03 2.85 10.77
C GLU A 130 12.85 3.18 9.29
N PHE A 131 12.68 2.15 8.46
CA PHE A 131 12.38 2.33 7.04
C PHE A 131 11.23 1.42 6.62
N ILE A 132 10.10 2.01 6.22
CA ILE A 132 8.91 1.26 5.82
C ILE A 132 8.52 1.58 4.37
N ILE A 133 7.83 0.62 3.77
CA ILE A 133 7.13 0.82 2.50
C ILE A 133 5.66 1.07 2.82
N TRP A 134 5.05 2.05 2.14
CA TRP A 134 3.61 2.25 2.18
C TRP A 134 3.01 2.12 0.78
N SER A 135 2.24 1.06 0.56
CA SER A 135 1.49 0.85 -0.67
C SER A 135 0.21 1.68 -0.69
N VAL A 136 0.17 2.66 -1.60
CA VAL A 136 -0.98 3.49 -1.95
C VAL A 136 -1.47 3.10 -3.34
N CYS A 137 -2.34 2.08 -3.40
CA CYS A 137 -2.83 1.47 -4.64
C CYS A 137 -4.23 1.95 -4.99
N THR A 138 -4.32 3.06 -5.70
CA THR A 138 -5.59 3.71 -6.01
C THR A 138 -6.34 3.06 -7.19
N ASN A 139 -5.80 1.98 -7.76
CA ASN A 139 -6.45 1.21 -8.81
C ASN A 139 -7.46 0.22 -8.19
N PRO A 140 -8.77 0.44 -8.35
CA PRO A 140 -9.78 -0.43 -7.75
C PRO A 140 -9.90 -1.79 -8.47
N SER A 141 -9.37 -1.90 -9.69
CA SER A 141 -9.31 -3.16 -10.46
C SER A 141 -8.08 -4.01 -10.12
N ALA A 142 -7.19 -3.54 -9.25
CA ALA A 142 -6.04 -4.32 -8.82
C ALA A 142 -6.47 -5.44 -7.87
N ASP A 143 -5.91 -6.65 -8.05
CA ASP A 143 -6.08 -7.77 -7.12
C ASP A 143 -5.13 -7.59 -5.92
N PRO A 144 -5.63 -7.24 -4.72
CA PRO A 144 -4.76 -6.98 -3.58
C PRO A 144 -4.00 -8.23 -3.13
N ALA A 145 -4.61 -9.41 -3.21
CA ALA A 145 -3.99 -10.67 -2.78
C ALA A 145 -2.82 -11.07 -3.65
N LYS A 146 -2.95 -10.92 -4.97
CA LYS A 146 -1.86 -11.12 -5.93
C LYS A 146 -0.78 -10.06 -5.75
N ASN A 147 -1.16 -8.80 -5.63
CA ASN A 147 -0.25 -7.68 -5.64
C ASN A 147 0.59 -7.58 -4.36
N VAL A 148 -0.01 -7.75 -3.18
CA VAL A 148 0.73 -7.81 -1.91
C VAL A 148 1.70 -8.98 -1.91
N TRP A 149 1.28 -10.17 -2.38
CA TRP A 149 2.19 -11.31 -2.50
C TRP A 149 3.36 -11.01 -3.43
N SER A 150 3.07 -10.49 -4.63
CA SER A 150 4.09 -10.16 -5.61
C SER A 150 5.04 -9.08 -5.07
N GLY A 151 4.52 -8.06 -4.39
CA GLY A 151 5.32 -7.04 -3.72
C GLY A 151 6.30 -7.62 -2.72
N ILE A 152 5.77 -8.33 -1.72
CA ILE A 152 6.56 -8.89 -0.62
C ILE A 152 7.53 -9.96 -1.14
N HIS A 153 7.01 -10.96 -1.85
CA HIS A 153 7.78 -12.11 -2.28
C HIS A 153 8.70 -11.79 -3.43
N THR A 154 8.25 -11.19 -4.55
CA THR A 154 9.10 -11.08 -5.75
C THR A 154 9.96 -9.85 -5.81
N ARG A 155 9.68 -8.83 -5.00
CA ARG A 155 10.32 -7.51 -5.09
C ARG A 155 11.02 -7.15 -3.80
N LEU A 156 10.27 -6.80 -2.76
CA LEU A 156 10.81 -6.30 -1.51
C LEU A 156 11.81 -7.28 -0.89
N SER A 157 11.43 -8.55 -0.68
CA SER A 157 12.36 -9.54 -0.09
C SER A 157 13.55 -9.86 -0.98
N ALA A 158 13.39 -9.87 -2.30
CA ALA A 158 14.48 -10.11 -3.25
C ALA A 158 15.53 -8.99 -3.13
N GLU A 159 15.08 -7.74 -3.19
CA GLU A 159 15.92 -6.54 -3.09
C GLU A 159 16.53 -6.38 -1.70
N MET A 160 15.79 -6.66 -0.62
CA MET A 160 16.31 -6.63 0.74
C MET A 160 17.50 -7.57 0.90
N ILE A 161 17.38 -8.80 0.40
CA ILE A 161 18.41 -9.85 0.52
C ILE A 161 19.58 -9.58 -0.43
N ASP A 162 19.32 -9.20 -1.69
CA ASP A 162 20.37 -9.02 -2.68
C ASP A 162 21.22 -7.76 -2.43
N ARG A 163 20.59 -6.67 -1.99
CA ARG A 163 21.27 -5.38 -1.74
C ARG A 163 21.65 -5.16 -0.28
N ASP A 164 21.39 -6.13 0.59
CA ASP A 164 21.58 -6.00 2.04
C ASP A 164 20.89 -4.75 2.63
N GLN A 165 19.64 -4.52 2.22
CA GLN A 165 18.86 -3.35 2.64
C GLN A 165 17.67 -3.77 3.50
N ARG A 166 17.65 -3.32 4.76
CA ARG A 166 16.55 -3.61 5.69
C ARG A 166 15.33 -2.71 5.44
N ILE A 167 14.18 -3.34 5.24
CA ILE A 167 12.84 -2.75 5.39
C ILE A 167 12.23 -3.31 6.68
N ASP A 168 11.70 -2.43 7.52
CA ASP A 168 11.13 -2.77 8.83
C ASP A 168 9.69 -3.29 8.75
N GLY A 169 8.95 -2.87 7.72
CA GLY A 169 7.66 -3.44 7.39
C GLY A 169 6.99 -2.74 6.21
N LEU A 170 5.75 -3.16 5.97
CA LEU A 170 4.90 -2.69 4.88
C LEU A 170 3.52 -2.31 5.43
N VAL A 171 3.01 -1.16 5.00
CA VAL A 171 1.61 -0.76 5.15
C VAL A 171 0.91 -0.87 3.80
N VAL A 172 -0.24 -1.53 3.77
CA VAL A 172 -1.13 -1.55 2.59
C VAL A 172 -2.39 -0.80 2.94
N TRP A 173 -2.48 0.45 2.50
CA TRP A 173 -3.55 1.33 2.90
C TRP A 173 -3.66 2.54 1.97
N ASP A 174 -4.86 2.83 1.48
CA ASP A 174 -5.16 3.98 0.65
C ASP A 174 -6.63 4.39 0.81
N TYR A 175 -7.00 5.47 0.14
CA TYR A 175 -8.34 6.03 0.18
C TYR A 175 -9.41 5.23 -0.59
N VAL A 176 -9.06 4.13 -1.28
CA VAL A 176 -10.09 3.24 -1.87
C VAL A 176 -10.46 2.11 -0.93
N CYS A 177 -9.67 1.83 0.10
CA CYS A 177 -9.98 0.84 1.14
C CYS A 177 -11.31 1.16 1.85
N GLY A 178 -12.20 0.18 1.97
CA GLY A 178 -13.50 0.32 2.62
C GLY A 178 -14.60 0.89 1.71
N THR A 179 -14.25 1.35 0.50
CA THR A 179 -15.21 1.81 -0.51
C THR A 179 -15.80 0.64 -1.30
N VAL A 180 -16.75 0.94 -2.21
CA VAL A 180 -17.21 -0.03 -3.21
C VAL A 180 -16.07 -0.53 -4.10
N GLY A 181 -15.02 0.25 -4.32
CA GLY A 181 -13.88 -0.17 -5.14
C GLY A 181 -13.06 -1.27 -4.49
N ARG A 182 -12.93 -1.22 -3.16
CA ARG A 182 -12.21 -2.22 -2.36
C ARG A 182 -12.93 -2.44 -1.03
N PRO A 183 -13.99 -3.28 -1.00
CA PRO A 183 -14.67 -3.63 0.23
C PRO A 183 -13.68 -4.23 1.23
N CYS A 184 -13.65 -3.68 2.45
CA CYS A 184 -12.68 -4.11 3.46
C CYS A 184 -13.28 -5.21 4.35
N PRO A 185 -12.66 -6.40 4.45
CA PRO A 185 -13.12 -7.45 5.35
C PRO A 185 -13.22 -7.02 6.82
N LYS A 186 -12.39 -6.05 7.26
CA LYS A 186 -12.42 -5.50 8.62
C LYS A 186 -13.72 -4.81 8.98
N LEU A 187 -14.43 -4.28 7.97
CA LEU A 187 -15.68 -3.56 8.13
C LEU A 187 -16.92 -4.47 8.02
N VAL A 188 -16.76 -5.70 7.54
CA VAL A 188 -17.89 -6.65 7.43
C VAL A 188 -18.43 -7.02 8.82
N ALA A 189 -17.52 -7.29 9.76
CA ALA A 189 -17.88 -7.67 11.13
C ALA A 189 -17.95 -6.48 12.09
N ALA A 190 -17.37 -5.33 11.73
CA ALA A 190 -17.31 -4.14 12.58
C ALA A 190 -17.34 -2.85 11.72
N PRO A 191 -18.51 -2.47 11.17
CA PRO A 191 -18.67 -1.29 10.32
C PRO A 191 -18.34 0.04 11.01
N ASP A 192 -18.45 0.07 12.34
CA ASP A 192 -18.15 1.19 13.23
C ASP A 192 -16.67 1.52 13.32
N ARG A 193 -15.78 0.66 12.80
CA ARG A 193 -14.32 0.90 12.73
C ARG A 193 -13.90 1.84 11.60
N LEU A 194 -14.85 2.49 10.93
CA LEU A 194 -14.54 3.54 9.96
C LEU A 194 -14.06 4.79 10.69
N ILE A 195 -12.96 5.34 10.19
CA ILE A 195 -12.34 6.55 10.73
C ILE A 195 -12.52 7.65 9.71
N GLU A 196 -13.02 8.79 10.18
CA GLU A 196 -13.15 10.01 9.38
C GLU A 196 -11.82 10.76 9.40
N LEU A 197 -11.24 10.97 8.21
CA LEU A 197 -9.96 11.62 8.03
C LEU A 197 -10.08 12.63 6.88
N GLY A 198 -10.38 13.88 7.21
CA GLY A 198 -10.67 14.91 6.21
C GLY A 198 -11.79 14.44 5.26
N PRO A 199 -11.54 14.33 3.94
CA PRO A 199 -12.54 13.87 2.98
C PRO A 199 -12.71 12.33 2.94
N TYR A 200 -11.91 11.57 3.68
CA TYR A 200 -11.86 10.12 3.60
C TYR A 200 -12.60 9.42 4.75
N ARG A 201 -13.15 8.24 4.47
CA ARG A 201 -13.65 7.29 5.47
C ARG A 201 -12.88 5.99 5.31
N LEU A 202 -12.01 5.68 6.27
CA LEU A 202 -10.99 4.64 6.11
C LEU A 202 -11.15 3.54 7.15
N PRO A 203 -10.93 2.26 6.79
CA PRO A 203 -10.73 1.20 7.77
C PRO A 203 -9.33 1.30 8.37
N PRO A 204 -9.05 0.59 9.48
CA PRO A 204 -7.71 0.47 10.04
C PRO A 204 -6.69 -0.11 9.04
N PRO A 205 -5.43 0.36 9.00
CA PRO A 205 -4.42 -0.05 8.03
C PRO A 205 -4.08 -1.54 8.12
N CYS A 206 -3.67 -2.15 7.00
CA CYS A 206 -3.12 -3.51 7.00
C CYS A 206 -1.59 -3.44 7.14
N VAL A 207 -1.08 -3.92 8.28
CA VAL A 207 0.35 -3.88 8.64
C VAL A 207 0.99 -5.26 8.45
N TYR A 208 2.19 -5.24 7.86
CA TYR A 208 3.03 -6.42 7.62
C TYR A 208 4.40 -6.18 8.23
N MET A 209 4.70 -6.91 9.30
CA MET A 209 5.96 -6.82 10.03
C MET A 209 7.03 -7.66 9.35
N PHE A 210 8.17 -7.04 9.02
CA PHE A 210 9.31 -7.71 8.42
C PHE A 210 10.37 -8.05 9.48
N PRO A 211 11.38 -8.89 9.16
CA PRO A 211 12.43 -9.24 10.10
C PRO A 211 13.29 -8.06 10.55
N SER A 212 13.85 -8.14 11.77
CA SER A 212 14.72 -7.10 12.35
C SER A 212 16.13 -7.04 11.73
N SER A 213 16.42 -7.90 10.77
CA SER A 213 17.73 -8.01 10.13
C SER A 213 17.53 -8.66 8.76
N VAL A 214 18.38 -8.32 7.80
CA VAL A 214 18.36 -8.95 6.48
C VAL A 214 18.68 -10.44 6.61
N PRO A 215 17.90 -11.34 6.00
CA PRO A 215 18.23 -12.76 5.95
C PRO A 215 19.59 -13.00 5.29
N ALA A 216 20.48 -13.70 5.98
CA ALA A 216 21.82 -14.00 5.53
C ALA A 216 22.06 -15.53 5.58
N PRO A 217 22.24 -16.21 4.44
CA PRO A 217 22.26 -17.67 4.35
C PRO A 217 23.17 -18.42 5.33
N ARG A 218 24.29 -17.81 5.74
CA ARG A 218 25.34 -18.51 6.50
C ARG A 218 25.21 -18.40 8.02
N ASN A 219 24.65 -17.31 8.52
CA ASN A 219 24.71 -16.94 9.93
C ASN A 219 23.37 -16.47 10.49
N ASN A 220 22.42 -16.08 9.64
CA ASN A 220 21.10 -15.62 10.05
C ASN A 220 20.09 -15.89 8.93
N ALA A 221 19.93 -17.17 8.57
CA ALA A 221 19.20 -17.57 7.38
C ALA A 221 17.71 -17.22 7.45
N ALA A 222 17.10 -17.27 8.64
CA ALA A 222 15.67 -17.09 8.84
C ALA A 222 15.38 -16.17 10.06
N PRO A 223 15.70 -14.87 9.98
CA PRO A 223 15.43 -13.95 11.08
C PRO A 223 13.92 -13.83 11.32
N HIS A 224 13.55 -13.70 12.59
CA HIS A 224 12.14 -13.58 12.97
C HIS A 224 11.58 -12.19 12.64
N PRO A 225 10.30 -12.12 12.22
CA PRO A 225 9.57 -10.86 12.09
C PRO A 225 9.57 -10.07 13.40
N GLN A 226 9.64 -8.75 13.28
CA GLN A 226 9.53 -7.86 14.43
C GLN A 226 8.13 -7.90 15.04
N ARG A 227 8.03 -7.65 16.35
CA ARG A 227 6.76 -7.28 16.98
C ARG A 227 6.42 -5.84 16.59
N ILE A 228 5.13 -5.52 16.51
CA ILE A 228 4.69 -4.20 16.06
C ILE A 228 5.29 -3.06 16.90
N GLY A 229 5.30 -3.20 18.23
CA GLY A 229 5.89 -2.21 19.14
C GLY A 229 7.40 -1.97 19.00
N ASN A 230 8.10 -2.76 18.18
CA ASN A 230 9.52 -2.52 17.86
C ASN A 230 9.71 -1.60 16.63
N VAL A 231 8.63 -1.31 15.88
CA VAL A 231 8.64 -0.39 14.74
C VAL A 231 7.63 0.71 15.03
N GLY A 232 8.11 1.79 15.63
CA GLY A 232 7.34 2.90 16.17
C GLY A 232 6.39 3.54 15.17
N ILE A 233 6.76 3.72 13.90
CA ILE A 233 5.83 4.29 12.91
C ILE A 233 4.65 3.35 12.61
N LEU A 234 4.90 2.04 12.51
CA LEU A 234 3.84 1.06 12.25
C LEU A 234 2.92 0.88 13.45
N ASP A 235 3.50 0.89 14.65
CA ASP A 235 2.76 0.87 15.90
C ASP A 235 1.93 2.14 16.11
N ALA A 236 2.48 3.31 15.78
CA ALA A 236 1.76 4.58 15.80
C ALA A 236 0.56 4.56 14.82
N MET A 237 0.75 4.14 13.57
CA MET A 237 -0.36 3.98 12.62
C MET A 237 -1.39 2.96 13.10
N HIS A 238 -0.94 1.82 13.62
CA HIS A 238 -1.83 0.77 14.12
C HIS A 238 -2.71 1.27 15.28
N ARG A 239 -2.11 1.94 16.27
CA ARG A 239 -2.84 2.44 17.43
C ARG A 239 -3.71 3.65 17.10
N CYS A 240 -3.19 4.62 16.35
CA CYS A 240 -3.93 5.83 15.93
C CYS A 240 -5.21 5.46 15.17
N PHE A 241 -5.13 4.44 14.31
CA PHE A 241 -6.24 4.08 13.43
C PHE A 241 -6.99 2.81 13.87
N GLY A 242 -7.03 2.49 15.18
CA GLY A 242 -7.91 1.42 15.70
C GLY A 242 -7.61 0.02 15.16
N GLY A 243 -6.34 -0.25 14.85
CA GLY A 243 -5.85 -1.57 14.51
C GLY A 243 -6.06 -2.56 15.66
N ARG A 244 -6.16 -3.84 15.32
CA ARG A 244 -6.22 -4.93 16.30
C ARG A 244 -5.09 -5.91 16.04
N ASP A 245 -4.49 -6.44 17.11
CA ASP A 245 -3.24 -7.20 17.01
C ASP A 245 -3.39 -8.49 16.20
N GLU A 246 -4.58 -9.11 16.21
CA GLU A 246 -4.92 -10.27 15.37
C GLU A 246 -4.98 -9.93 13.85
N GLU A 247 -4.91 -8.66 13.50
CA GLU A 247 -4.89 -8.17 12.10
C GLU A 247 -3.48 -7.87 11.59
N VAL A 248 -2.47 -7.89 12.45
CA VAL A 248 -1.08 -7.67 12.09
C VAL A 248 -0.51 -8.93 11.45
N HIS A 249 0.16 -8.76 10.30
CA HIS A 249 0.77 -9.86 9.57
C HIS A 249 2.24 -9.98 9.96
N SER A 250 2.70 -11.21 10.19
CA SER A 250 4.12 -11.54 10.38
C SER A 250 4.68 -12.11 9.09
N VAL A 251 5.73 -11.49 8.55
CA VAL A 251 6.33 -11.89 7.28
C VAL A 251 7.73 -12.44 7.49
N PHE A 252 7.86 -13.74 7.28
CA PHE A 252 9.11 -14.47 7.40
C PHE A 252 9.82 -14.53 6.05
N PHE A 253 11.11 -14.25 6.08
CA PHE A 253 12.01 -14.47 4.96
C PHE A 253 13.10 -15.44 5.39
N GLU A 254 13.32 -16.45 4.57
CA GLU A 254 14.41 -17.40 4.75
C GLU A 254 15.28 -17.41 3.51
N ALA A 255 16.59 -17.27 3.66
CA ALA A 255 17.56 -17.26 2.58
C ALA A 255 18.51 -18.45 2.70
N ARG A 256 18.86 -19.05 1.56
CA ARG A 256 19.87 -20.12 1.49
C ARG A 256 20.67 -20.02 0.20
N TYR A 257 21.82 -20.70 0.19
CA TYR A 257 22.49 -21.02 -1.07
C TYR A 257 22.07 -22.40 -1.56
N ASP A 258 21.86 -22.51 -2.86
CA ASP A 258 21.74 -23.77 -3.59
C ASP A 258 22.78 -23.78 -4.70
N GLY A 259 23.94 -24.38 -4.43
CA GLY A 259 25.15 -24.16 -5.22
C GLY A 259 25.59 -22.69 -5.19
N ALA A 260 25.63 -22.05 -6.36
CA ALA A 260 25.94 -20.62 -6.49
C ALA A 260 24.72 -19.71 -6.37
N ASP A 261 23.50 -20.27 -6.42
CA ASP A 261 22.28 -19.49 -6.46
C ASP A 261 21.84 -19.08 -5.06
N LEU A 262 21.56 -17.79 -4.90
CA LEU A 262 20.89 -17.27 -3.72
C LEU A 262 19.39 -17.49 -3.87
N GLN A 263 18.81 -18.29 -2.98
CA GLN A 263 17.37 -18.58 -2.96
C GLN A 263 16.72 -17.96 -1.75
N ARG A 264 15.43 -17.63 -1.88
CA ARG A 264 14.58 -17.18 -0.77
C ARG A 264 13.29 -17.97 -0.67
N LYS A 265 12.77 -18.06 0.54
CA LYS A 265 11.44 -18.55 0.87
C LYS A 265 10.71 -17.43 1.64
N THR A 266 9.43 -17.25 1.34
CA THR A 266 8.58 -16.26 2.02
C THR A 266 7.38 -16.94 2.63
N ARG A 267 7.07 -16.61 3.88
CA ARG A 267 5.87 -17.06 4.60
C ARG A 267 5.18 -15.87 5.25
N ILE A 268 3.87 -15.77 5.09
CA ILE A 268 3.02 -14.75 5.73
C ILE A 268 2.08 -15.45 6.68
N GLU A 269 2.05 -14.98 7.92
CA GLU A 269 1.13 -15.44 8.95
C GLU A 269 0.32 -14.28 9.49
N ARG A 270 -0.87 -14.58 9.99
CA ARG A 270 -1.73 -13.63 10.68
C ARG A 270 -2.42 -14.33 11.83
N ASN A 271 -2.33 -13.78 13.03
CA ASN A 271 -2.84 -14.39 14.26
C ASN A 271 -2.39 -15.86 14.43
N GLY A 272 -1.12 -16.14 14.14
CA GLY A 272 -0.55 -17.50 14.20
C GLY A 272 -1.02 -18.47 13.10
N ALA A 273 -1.96 -18.05 12.23
CA ALA A 273 -2.43 -18.87 11.12
C ALA A 273 -1.63 -18.59 9.85
N LEU A 274 -1.22 -19.66 9.17
CA LEU A 274 -0.56 -19.57 7.87
C LEU A 274 -1.51 -18.99 6.83
N MET A 275 -1.13 -17.86 6.23
CA MET A 275 -1.86 -17.27 5.12
C MET A 275 -1.31 -17.78 3.79
N ARG A 276 -0.02 -17.58 3.56
CA ARG A 276 0.63 -17.95 2.30
C ARG A 276 2.10 -18.27 2.51
N GLU A 277 2.61 -19.23 1.75
CA GLU A 277 4.00 -19.64 1.77
C GLU A 277 4.48 -19.99 0.35
N SER A 278 5.74 -19.71 0.06
CA SER A 278 6.44 -20.16 -1.15
C SER A 278 7.32 -21.38 -0.86
N GLY A 279 7.73 -22.10 -1.91
CA GLY A 279 8.98 -22.85 -1.86
C GLY A 279 10.19 -21.92 -1.89
N PHE A 280 11.40 -22.48 -1.89
CA PHE A 280 12.60 -21.72 -2.22
C PHE A 280 12.61 -21.34 -3.70
N THR A 281 12.83 -20.07 -4.00
CA THR A 281 12.94 -19.54 -5.36
C THR A 281 14.19 -18.69 -5.49
N SER A 282 14.91 -18.80 -6.62
CA SER A 282 16.13 -18.03 -6.85
C SER A 282 15.86 -16.53 -6.90
N ILE A 283 16.75 -15.76 -6.30
CA ILE A 283 16.85 -14.31 -6.47
C ILE A 283 17.67 -14.08 -7.75
N LYS A 284 17.05 -13.49 -8.76
CA LYS A 284 17.78 -13.10 -9.97
C LYS A 284 18.52 -11.80 -9.69
N ARG A 285 19.83 -11.81 -9.92
CA ARG A 285 20.66 -10.61 -9.94
C ARG A 285 20.58 -10.05 -11.35
N ASP A 286 19.99 -8.87 -11.48
CA ASP A 286 20.07 -8.08 -12.72
C ASP A 286 21.35 -7.23 -12.71
#